data_AF-A0A5C7IIR4-F1
#
_entry.id   AF-A0A5C7IIR4-F1
#
_cell.length_a   1.000
_cell.length_b   1.000
_cell.length_c   1.000
_cell.angle_alpha   90.00
_cell.angle_beta   90.00
_cell.angle_gamma   90.00
#
_symmetry.space_group_name_H-M   'P 1'
#
loop_
_entity.id
_entity.type
_entity.pdbx_description
1 polymer ?
#
loop_
_entity_poly.entity_id
_entity_poly.type
_entity_poly.pdbx_seq_one_letter_code
_entity_poly.pdbx_strand_id
1 'polypeptide(L)'
;MQKFRLSIEVLDDHEGSFTFLDKWIRLAIEKKVEELDFDVKAYRRAMYTLPQEIFSAKSVTTLKLGGCKLENPFIIHSLKSLTLKDARISEEVLQKITSQCTSLEDLFLSDYQKFHALISKFPLLEDLNVCRCDPLEQIKISSHLLKKFSIGYCYGLKAIDIDTPNLLSFTYDTCPIPVFSINAPCLWEVGFVQQILGTEKFDADTHWYLNIKKFLNASNQIEYLSLYVDGQKNSFSFDEFRKCSPSPPKEVGNLHLQTDFTSNYDAFLDGVLSICYPRILSVNNSCQADCFFIEWLHEKLINKDDNCCNIHD
;
A
#
# COMPACT_ATOMS: atom_id res chain seq x y z
N MET A 1 13.91 1.85 -26.86
CA MET A 1 13.87 1.76 -25.38
C MET A 1 12.44 2.02 -24.99
N GLN A 2 11.69 1.00 -24.57
CA GLN A 2 10.26 1.17 -24.23
C GLN A 2 10.07 1.86 -22.88
N LYS A 3 10.97 1.61 -21.93
CA LYS A 3 10.94 2.17 -20.58
C LYS A 3 12.25 2.88 -20.26
N PHE A 4 12.15 4.05 -19.62
CA PHE A 4 13.28 4.75 -19.02
C PHE A 4 12.98 5.07 -17.57
N ARG A 5 13.87 4.65 -16.66
CA ARG A 5 13.77 4.93 -15.23
C ARG A 5 15.03 5.65 -14.76
N LEU A 6 14.85 6.78 -14.10
CA LEU A 6 15.91 7.49 -13.37
C LEU A 6 15.43 7.69 -11.93
N SER A 7 16.19 7.17 -10.97
CA SER A 7 16.00 7.47 -9.54
C SER A 7 17.32 8.03 -9.03
N ILE A 8 17.29 9.24 -8.48
CA ILE A 8 18.49 9.97 -8.10
C ILE A 8 18.28 10.71 -6.78
N GLU A 9 19.32 10.71 -5.95
CA GLU A 9 19.39 11.50 -4.74
C GLU A 9 20.35 12.66 -4.95
N VAL A 10 19.85 13.89 -4.80
CA VAL A 10 20.59 15.14 -4.98
C VAL A 10 20.85 15.73 -3.61
N LEU A 11 22.11 15.65 -3.19
CA LEU A 11 22.57 16.09 -1.86
C LEU A 11 22.76 17.61 -1.75
N ASP A 12 22.90 18.30 -2.88
CA ASP A 12 23.17 19.73 -2.96
C ASP A 12 22.00 20.46 -3.64
N ASP A 13 21.26 21.28 -2.88
CA ASP A 13 19.99 21.89 -3.28
C ASP A 13 20.12 23.32 -3.82
N HIS A 14 21.34 23.73 -4.22
CA HIS A 14 21.58 25.01 -4.87
C HIS A 14 20.77 25.20 -6.17
N GLU A 15 20.40 26.46 -6.44
CA GLU A 15 19.66 26.84 -7.64
C GLU A 15 20.48 26.48 -8.89
N GLY A 16 20.00 25.52 -9.69
CA GLY A 16 20.70 24.98 -10.86
C GLY A 16 21.18 23.53 -10.72
N SER A 17 21.19 22.95 -9.51
CA SER A 17 21.60 21.56 -9.25
C SER A 17 20.80 20.54 -10.06
N PHE A 18 19.59 20.87 -10.51
CA PHE A 18 18.73 19.96 -11.28
C PHE A 18 18.83 20.11 -12.80
N THR A 19 19.57 21.09 -13.33
CA THR A 19 19.60 21.37 -14.78
C THR A 19 20.15 20.22 -15.63
N PHE A 20 20.98 19.35 -15.05
CA PHE A 20 21.45 18.15 -15.75
C PHE A 20 20.33 17.12 -15.95
N LEU A 21 19.27 17.14 -15.15
CA LEU A 21 18.10 16.27 -15.26
C LEU A 21 17.31 16.54 -16.55
N ASP A 22 17.30 17.78 -17.02
CA ASP A 22 16.65 18.16 -18.28
C ASP A 22 17.25 17.40 -19.47
N LYS A 23 18.56 17.10 -19.43
CA LYS A 23 19.23 16.31 -20.48
C LYS A 23 18.69 14.89 -20.54
N TRP A 24 18.39 14.29 -19.39
CA TRP A 24 17.81 12.95 -19.32
C TRP A 24 16.37 12.93 -19.81
N ILE A 25 15.57 13.96 -19.47
CA ILE A 25 14.21 14.10 -19.99
C ILE A 25 14.23 14.25 -21.52
N ARG A 26 15.09 15.12 -22.07
CA ARG A 26 15.24 15.30 -23.52
C ARG A 26 15.64 14.01 -24.22
N LEU A 27 16.62 13.28 -23.67
CA LEU A 27 17.02 11.98 -24.20
C LEU A 27 15.85 10.99 -24.21
N ALA A 28 15.05 10.92 -23.15
CA ALA A 28 13.89 10.03 -23.09
C ALA A 28 12.85 10.37 -24.18
N ILE A 29 12.57 11.66 -24.39
CA ILE A 29 11.67 12.15 -25.44
C ILE A 29 12.21 11.78 -26.84
N GLU A 30 13.50 12.05 -27.10
CA GLU A 30 14.16 11.73 -28.39
C GLU A 30 14.12 10.23 -28.69
N LYS A 31 14.27 9.39 -27.65
CA LYS A 31 14.18 7.93 -27.77
C LYS A 31 12.75 7.41 -27.83
N LYS A 32 11.74 8.30 -27.80
CA LYS A 32 10.31 7.98 -27.90
C LYS A 32 9.89 6.89 -26.90
N VAL A 33 10.29 7.06 -25.63
CA VAL A 33 9.91 6.10 -24.58
C VAL A 33 8.39 6.09 -24.37
N GLU A 34 7.87 4.94 -23.96
CA GLU A 34 6.45 4.73 -23.64
C GLU A 34 6.22 4.88 -22.13
N GLU A 35 7.13 4.35 -21.31
CA GLU A 35 7.13 4.52 -19.86
C GLU A 35 8.31 5.41 -19.42
N LEU A 36 7.99 6.53 -18.78
CA LEU A 36 8.97 7.39 -18.10
C LEU A 36 8.74 7.33 -16.60
N ASP A 37 9.76 6.88 -15.86
CA ASP A 37 9.78 6.85 -14.39
C ASP A 37 10.92 7.73 -13.87
N PHE A 38 10.58 8.81 -13.20
CA PHE A 38 11.50 9.85 -12.79
C PHE A 38 11.31 10.16 -11.31
N ASP A 39 12.26 9.76 -10.47
CA ASP A 39 12.18 9.87 -9.02
C ASP A 39 13.37 10.68 -8.51
N VAL A 40 13.11 11.91 -8.04
CA VAL A 40 14.13 12.84 -7.56
C VAL A 40 13.99 13.01 -6.06
N LYS A 41 14.96 12.49 -5.31
CA LYS A 41 15.06 12.70 -3.87
C LYS A 41 16.00 13.88 -3.63
N ALA A 42 15.51 14.93 -3.00
CA ALA A 42 16.29 16.13 -2.72
C ALA A 42 16.24 16.50 -1.23
N TYR A 43 17.35 17.04 -0.72
CA TYR A 43 17.43 17.52 0.64
C TYR A 43 16.57 18.79 0.86
N ARG A 44 16.15 19.06 2.10
CA ARG A 44 15.44 20.30 2.52
C ARG A 44 14.15 20.69 1.77
N ARG A 45 13.44 19.72 1.18
CA ARG A 45 12.17 19.91 0.43
C ARG A 45 12.33 20.67 -0.90
N ALA A 46 13.53 20.74 -1.46
CA ALA A 46 13.68 21.16 -2.86
C ALA A 46 12.94 20.17 -3.78
N MET A 47 12.39 20.68 -4.88
CA MET A 47 11.68 19.86 -5.87
C MET A 47 12.20 20.19 -7.25
N TYR A 48 12.36 19.16 -8.08
CA TYR A 48 12.70 19.36 -9.48
C TYR A 48 11.49 19.87 -10.26
N THR A 49 11.60 21.04 -10.87
CA THR A 49 10.57 21.53 -11.79
C THR A 49 10.67 20.75 -13.09
N LEU A 50 9.66 19.94 -13.37
CA LEU A 50 9.64 19.10 -14.56
C LEU A 50 9.53 19.98 -15.83
N PRO A 51 10.43 19.82 -16.82
CA PRO A 51 10.45 20.65 -18.01
C PRO A 51 9.24 20.37 -18.91
N GLN A 52 8.73 21.39 -19.60
CA GLN A 52 7.47 21.31 -20.33
C GLN A 52 7.51 20.37 -21.54
N GLU A 53 8.70 20.13 -22.08
CA GLU A 53 8.93 19.32 -23.29
C GLU A 53 8.38 17.90 -23.14
N ILE A 54 8.40 17.34 -21.93
CA ILE A 54 7.89 15.98 -21.68
C ILE A 54 6.40 15.84 -21.98
N PHE A 55 5.65 16.91 -21.75
CA PHE A 55 4.20 16.92 -21.92
C PHE A 55 3.77 16.96 -23.39
N SER A 56 4.70 17.23 -24.31
CA SER A 56 4.50 17.14 -25.76
C SER A 56 4.86 15.75 -26.33
N ALA A 57 5.38 14.83 -25.50
CA ALA A 57 5.83 13.53 -25.95
C ALA A 57 4.65 12.59 -26.27
N LYS A 58 4.38 12.38 -27.57
CA LYS A 58 3.26 11.53 -28.04
C LYS A 58 3.43 10.04 -27.76
N SER A 59 4.65 9.57 -27.56
CA SER A 59 4.93 8.15 -27.26
C SER A 59 4.64 7.79 -25.81
N VAL A 60 4.72 8.76 -24.89
CA VAL A 60 4.61 8.49 -23.45
C VAL A 60 3.16 8.15 -23.12
N THR A 61 2.93 6.97 -22.58
CA THR A 61 1.61 6.50 -22.11
C THR A 61 1.60 6.27 -20.60
N THR A 62 2.79 6.10 -19.99
CA THR A 62 2.97 5.93 -18.55
C THR A 62 3.98 6.93 -18.03
N LEU A 63 3.55 7.78 -17.10
CA LEU A 63 4.38 8.82 -16.48
C LEU A 63 4.41 8.65 -14.96
N LYS A 64 5.59 8.42 -14.40
CA LYS A 64 5.80 8.30 -12.95
C LYS A 64 6.77 9.36 -12.49
N LEU A 65 6.35 10.18 -11.53
CA LEU A 65 7.09 11.33 -11.03
C LEU A 65 7.19 11.25 -9.52
N GLY A 66 8.41 11.33 -8.98
CA GLY A 66 8.73 11.41 -7.56
C GLY A 66 9.49 12.70 -7.26
N GLY A 67 9.09 13.43 -6.21
CA GLY A 67 9.76 14.66 -5.77
C GLY A 67 9.80 15.79 -6.82
N CYS A 68 8.83 15.80 -7.73
CA CYS A 68 8.74 16.76 -8.83
C CYS A 68 7.68 17.83 -8.56
N LYS A 69 7.97 19.06 -9.01
CA LYS A 69 7.02 20.17 -9.07
C LYS A 69 6.47 20.28 -10.50
N LEU A 70 5.14 20.31 -10.62
CA LEU A 70 4.45 20.53 -11.89
C LEU A 70 3.92 21.96 -11.92
N GLU A 71 4.43 22.82 -12.79
CA GLU A 71 4.04 24.24 -12.86
C GLU A 71 3.14 24.57 -14.05
N ASN A 72 3.34 23.94 -15.22
CA ASN A 72 2.56 24.30 -16.40
C ASN A 72 2.40 23.15 -17.40
N PRO A 73 1.45 22.23 -17.16
CA PRO A 73 1.31 21.02 -17.93
C PRO A 73 0.29 21.20 -19.07
N PHE A 74 0.76 21.16 -20.31
CA PHE A 74 -0.08 20.95 -21.50
C PHE A 74 0.13 19.49 -21.94
N ILE A 75 -0.63 18.53 -21.41
CA ILE A 75 -0.21 17.11 -21.39
C ILE A 75 -1.03 16.20 -22.30
N ILE A 76 -0.28 15.48 -23.15
CA ILE A 76 -0.40 14.08 -23.59
C ILE A 76 -1.82 13.46 -23.52
N HIS A 77 -2.58 13.59 -24.61
CA HIS A 77 -3.88 12.90 -24.78
C HIS A 77 -3.80 11.36 -24.74
N SER A 78 -2.60 10.79 -24.92
CA SER A 78 -2.34 9.35 -24.89
C SER A 78 -1.97 8.80 -23.51
N LEU A 79 -1.93 9.64 -22.46
CA LEU A 79 -1.53 9.19 -21.14
C LEU A 79 -2.61 8.26 -20.55
N LYS A 80 -2.21 7.03 -20.25
CA LYS A 80 -3.04 5.98 -19.66
C LYS A 80 -2.74 5.77 -18.18
N SER A 81 -1.51 6.00 -17.76
CA SER A 81 -1.06 5.76 -16.38
C SER A 81 -0.25 6.93 -15.84
N LEU A 82 -0.63 7.42 -14.67
CA LEU A 82 0.00 8.55 -14.00
C LEU A 82 0.32 8.19 -12.54
N THR A 83 1.58 8.34 -12.15
CA THR A 83 2.05 8.16 -10.77
C THR A 83 2.67 9.46 -10.28
N LEU A 84 2.19 9.97 -9.16
CA LEU A 84 2.69 11.18 -8.51
C LEU A 84 3.05 10.84 -7.06
N LYS A 85 4.35 10.80 -6.77
CA LYS A 85 4.94 10.54 -5.45
C LYS A 85 5.56 11.84 -4.93
N ASP A 86 5.25 12.23 -3.70
CA ASP A 86 5.80 13.45 -3.08
C ASP A 86 5.67 14.69 -3.99
N ALA A 87 4.60 14.77 -4.79
CA ALA A 87 4.45 15.77 -5.84
C ALA A 87 3.61 16.96 -5.38
N ARG A 88 4.08 18.18 -5.66
CA ARG A 88 3.27 19.40 -5.45
C ARG A 88 2.50 19.73 -6.73
N ILE A 89 1.19 19.61 -6.63
CA ILE A 89 0.24 19.86 -7.71
C ILE A 89 -0.63 21.06 -7.35
N SER A 90 -0.60 22.12 -8.16
CA SER A 90 -1.54 23.25 -7.99
C SER A 90 -2.93 22.88 -8.53
N GLU A 91 -3.98 23.59 -8.08
CA GLU A 91 -5.34 23.36 -8.57
C GLU A 91 -5.46 23.62 -10.09
N GLU A 92 -4.72 24.59 -10.61
CA GLU A 92 -4.68 24.90 -12.05
C GLU A 92 -4.07 23.74 -12.86
N VAL A 93 -2.96 23.17 -12.37
CA VAL A 93 -2.35 21.96 -12.96
C VAL A 93 -3.34 20.81 -12.94
N LEU A 94 -4.03 20.62 -11.82
CA LEU A 94 -5.01 19.55 -11.65
C LEU A 94 -6.16 19.65 -12.66
N GLN A 95 -6.69 20.85 -12.87
CA GLN A 95 -7.74 21.12 -13.86
C GLN A 95 -7.27 20.82 -15.28
N LYS A 96 -6.01 21.13 -15.61
CA LYS A 96 -5.44 20.78 -16.92
C LYS A 96 -5.29 19.27 -17.09
N ILE A 97 -4.76 18.56 -16.09
CA ILE A 97 -4.64 17.10 -16.13
C ILE A 97 -6.02 16.46 -16.34
N THR A 98 -7.00 16.87 -15.54
CA THR A 98 -8.36 16.30 -15.60
C THR A 98 -9.13 16.64 -16.88
N SER A 99 -8.86 17.77 -17.53
CA SER A 99 -9.50 18.14 -18.80
C SER A 99 -8.82 17.56 -20.05
N GLN A 100 -7.53 17.20 -19.97
CA GLN A 100 -6.74 16.80 -21.13
C GLN A 100 -6.34 15.31 -21.13
N CYS A 101 -6.17 14.70 -19.95
CA CYS A 101 -5.83 13.27 -19.79
C CYS A 101 -7.11 12.42 -19.65
N THR A 102 -7.98 12.47 -20.67
CA THR A 102 -9.27 11.75 -20.65
C THR A 102 -9.14 10.23 -20.82
N SER A 103 -7.97 9.77 -21.27
CA SER A 103 -7.64 8.35 -21.49
C SER A 103 -7.01 7.67 -20.26
N LEU A 104 -6.99 8.35 -19.11
CA LEU A 104 -6.32 7.86 -17.90
C LEU A 104 -7.10 6.68 -17.30
N GLU A 105 -6.44 5.54 -17.22
CA GLU A 105 -6.94 4.26 -16.72
C GLU A 105 -6.34 3.94 -15.34
N ASP A 106 -5.08 4.35 -15.09
CA ASP A 106 -4.36 4.11 -13.83
C ASP A 106 -3.87 5.40 -13.17
N LEU A 107 -4.12 5.55 -11.87
CA LEU A 107 -3.69 6.70 -11.08
C LEU A 107 -3.09 6.27 -9.75
N PHE A 108 -1.84 6.66 -9.49
CA PHE A 108 -1.19 6.54 -8.20
C PHE A 108 -0.88 7.92 -7.62
N LEU A 109 -1.28 8.14 -6.37
CA LEU A 109 -1.10 9.38 -5.65
C LEU A 109 -0.50 9.11 -4.26
N SER A 110 0.64 9.74 -3.97
CA SER A 110 1.20 9.82 -2.62
C SER A 110 0.99 11.22 -2.04
N ASP A 111 0.70 11.30 -0.74
CA ASP A 111 0.66 12.57 0.01
C ASP A 111 -0.34 13.60 -0.55
N TYR A 112 -1.43 13.11 -1.17
CA TYR A 112 -2.41 13.93 -1.87
C TYR A 112 -3.84 13.72 -1.35
N GLN A 113 -4.35 14.72 -0.62
CA GLN A 113 -5.60 14.62 0.12
C GLN A 113 -6.86 14.75 -0.76
N LYS A 114 -6.77 15.47 -1.88
CA LYS A 114 -7.94 15.85 -2.70
C LYS A 114 -8.26 14.85 -3.83
N PHE A 115 -7.83 13.60 -3.70
CA PHE A 115 -7.99 12.61 -4.77
C PHE A 115 -9.46 12.24 -5.06
N HIS A 116 -10.37 12.37 -4.08
CA HIS A 116 -11.81 12.11 -4.30
C HIS A 116 -12.39 12.90 -5.48
N ALA A 117 -11.95 14.15 -5.66
CA ALA A 117 -12.39 15.00 -6.76
C ALA A 117 -11.84 14.56 -8.13
N LEU A 118 -10.83 13.67 -8.15
CA LEU A 118 -10.21 13.14 -9.36
C LEU A 118 -10.94 11.93 -9.90
N ILE A 119 -11.53 11.12 -9.02
CA ILE A 119 -12.25 9.91 -9.42
C ILE A 119 -13.39 10.24 -10.39
N SER A 120 -14.17 11.27 -10.09
CA SER A 120 -15.27 11.70 -10.97
C SER A 120 -14.80 12.42 -12.24
N LYS A 121 -13.54 12.85 -12.29
CA LYS A 121 -12.96 13.57 -13.43
C LYS A 121 -12.24 12.68 -14.43
N PHE A 122 -11.95 11.43 -14.07
CA PHE A 122 -11.34 10.45 -14.95
C PHE A 122 -12.36 9.34 -15.29
N PRO A 123 -13.10 9.47 -16.40
CA PRO A 123 -14.22 8.58 -16.73
C PRO A 123 -13.79 7.18 -17.19
N LEU A 124 -12.49 6.90 -17.28
CA LEU A 124 -11.93 5.60 -17.65
C LEU A 124 -11.05 5.01 -16.55
N LEU A 125 -11.05 5.61 -15.34
CA LEU A 125 -10.20 5.18 -14.25
C LEU A 125 -10.61 3.80 -13.73
N GLU A 126 -9.74 2.81 -13.95
CA GLU A 126 -9.92 1.43 -13.53
C GLU A 126 -9.02 1.05 -12.33
N ASP A 127 -7.88 1.70 -12.16
CA ASP A 127 -6.91 1.43 -11.09
C ASP A 127 -6.56 2.70 -10.31
N LEU A 128 -6.87 2.72 -9.01
CA LEU A 128 -6.57 3.84 -8.12
C LEU A 128 -5.73 3.39 -6.94
N ASN A 129 -4.61 4.07 -6.73
CA ASN A 129 -3.71 3.82 -5.60
C ASN A 129 -3.50 5.11 -4.82
N VAL A 130 -3.78 5.07 -3.52
CA VAL A 130 -3.61 6.20 -2.61
C VAL A 130 -2.64 5.80 -1.51
N CYS A 131 -1.59 6.58 -1.32
CA CYS A 131 -0.50 6.26 -0.42
C CYS A 131 -0.15 7.46 0.47
N ARG A 132 0.22 7.24 1.74
CA ARG A 132 0.75 8.29 2.65
C ARG A 132 -0.13 9.54 2.77
N CYS A 133 -1.45 9.36 2.76
CA CYS A 133 -2.40 10.47 2.90
C CYS A 133 -2.77 10.70 4.38
N ASP A 134 -1.79 10.97 5.24
CA ASP A 134 -1.99 10.99 6.71
C ASP A 134 -3.08 11.94 7.23
N PRO A 135 -3.29 13.16 6.68
CA PRO A 135 -4.37 14.03 7.15
C PRO A 135 -5.78 13.55 6.75
N LEU A 136 -5.87 12.49 5.94
CA LEU A 136 -7.13 11.97 5.46
C LEU A 136 -7.78 11.03 6.47
N GLU A 137 -8.85 11.49 7.11
CA GLU A 137 -9.56 10.69 8.10
C GLU A 137 -10.61 9.74 7.51
N GLN A 138 -11.13 10.04 6.32
CA GLN A 138 -12.23 9.29 5.72
C GLN A 138 -12.05 9.09 4.22
N ILE A 139 -12.30 7.87 3.76
CA ILE A 139 -12.34 7.51 2.34
C ILE A 139 -13.76 7.07 1.98
N LYS A 140 -14.35 7.70 0.96
CA LYS A 140 -15.63 7.28 0.40
C LYS A 140 -15.54 7.16 -1.11
N ILE A 141 -15.72 5.95 -1.61
CA ILE A 141 -15.60 5.62 -3.03
C ILE A 141 -16.89 4.97 -3.50
N SER A 142 -17.48 5.52 -4.55
CA SER A 142 -18.56 4.87 -5.30
C SER A 142 -18.23 4.96 -6.78
N SER A 143 -17.98 3.80 -7.39
CA SER A 143 -17.59 3.70 -8.80
C SER A 143 -17.92 2.33 -9.38
N HIS A 144 -18.51 2.31 -10.57
CA HIS A 144 -18.77 1.09 -11.33
C HIS A 144 -17.64 0.73 -12.29
N LEU A 145 -16.65 1.61 -12.47
CA LEU A 145 -15.55 1.42 -13.42
C LEU A 145 -14.27 0.95 -12.73
N LEU A 146 -14.13 1.27 -11.45
CA LEU A 146 -12.94 0.94 -10.69
C LEU A 146 -12.85 -0.58 -10.51
N LYS A 147 -11.76 -1.16 -11.03
CA LYS A 147 -11.42 -2.58 -10.95
C LYS A 147 -10.38 -2.86 -9.88
N LYS A 148 -9.54 -1.89 -9.54
CA LYS A 148 -8.48 -2.03 -8.53
C LYS A 148 -8.44 -0.80 -7.64
N PHE A 149 -8.35 -1.04 -6.34
CA PHE A 149 -8.22 0.03 -5.37
C PHE A 149 -7.23 -0.33 -4.27
N SER A 150 -6.22 0.51 -4.10
CA SER A 150 -5.17 0.30 -3.10
C SER A 150 -5.05 1.49 -2.15
N ILE A 151 -4.97 1.20 -0.85
CA ILE A 151 -4.69 2.17 0.20
C ILE A 151 -3.42 1.73 0.93
N GLY A 152 -2.41 2.59 0.98
CA GLY A 152 -1.13 2.30 1.62
C GLY A 152 -0.68 3.39 2.58
N TYR A 153 -0.16 3.01 3.75
CA TYR A 153 0.47 3.92 4.73
C TYR A 153 -0.35 5.19 5.06
N CYS A 154 -1.68 5.09 5.17
CA CYS A 154 -2.57 6.20 5.51
C CYS A 154 -2.93 6.14 7.00
N TYR A 155 -2.01 6.53 7.88
CA TYR A 155 -2.10 6.25 9.32
C TYR A 155 -3.19 7.06 10.05
N GLY A 156 -3.63 8.19 9.49
CA GLY A 156 -4.74 8.98 10.03
C GLY A 156 -6.14 8.51 9.63
N LEU A 157 -6.25 7.43 8.85
CA LEU A 157 -7.53 6.95 8.34
C LEU A 157 -8.39 6.34 9.45
N LYS A 158 -9.59 6.89 9.63
CA LYS A 158 -10.57 6.49 10.66
C LYS A 158 -11.79 5.77 10.09
N ALA A 159 -12.17 6.07 8.85
CA ALA A 159 -13.32 5.44 8.19
C ALA A 159 -13.10 5.16 6.70
N ILE A 160 -13.65 4.05 6.22
CA ILE A 160 -13.66 3.67 4.81
C ILE A 160 -15.04 3.16 4.39
N ASP A 161 -15.58 3.73 3.32
CA ASP A 161 -16.86 3.38 2.71
C ASP A 161 -16.65 3.15 1.21
N ILE A 162 -16.62 1.89 0.78
CA ILE A 162 -16.40 1.51 -0.61
C ILE A 162 -17.66 0.84 -1.14
N ASP A 163 -18.27 1.44 -2.16
CA ASP A 163 -19.35 0.86 -2.95
C ASP A 163 -18.90 0.73 -4.41
N THR A 164 -18.14 -0.33 -4.70
CA THR A 164 -17.54 -0.60 -6.00
C THR A 164 -17.79 -2.06 -6.37
N PRO A 165 -18.99 -2.41 -6.89
CA PRO A 165 -19.38 -3.80 -7.09
C PRO A 165 -18.57 -4.53 -8.17
N ASN A 166 -17.92 -3.79 -9.08
CA ASN A 166 -17.07 -4.32 -10.15
C ASN A 166 -15.58 -4.35 -9.78
N LEU A 167 -15.25 -4.10 -8.52
CA LEU A 167 -13.88 -4.22 -8.03
C LEU A 167 -13.42 -5.67 -8.19
N LEU A 168 -12.19 -5.85 -8.66
CA LEU A 168 -11.55 -7.15 -8.89
C LEU A 168 -10.42 -7.38 -7.89
N SER A 169 -9.80 -6.32 -7.40
CA SER A 169 -8.74 -6.35 -6.41
C SER A 169 -8.86 -5.18 -5.45
N PHE A 170 -8.76 -5.48 -4.15
CA PHE A 170 -8.68 -4.48 -3.10
C PHE A 170 -7.41 -4.72 -2.29
N THR A 171 -6.55 -3.70 -2.23
CA THR A 171 -5.34 -3.73 -1.40
C THR A 171 -5.46 -2.74 -0.26
N TYR A 172 -5.23 -3.21 0.95
CA TYR A 172 -5.20 -2.35 2.14
C TYR A 172 -3.93 -2.64 2.93
N ASP A 173 -3.00 -1.71 2.95
CA ASP A 173 -1.72 -1.82 3.65
C ASP A 173 -1.53 -0.65 4.62
N THR A 174 -2.15 -0.72 5.80
CA THR A 174 -2.18 0.37 6.80
C THR A 174 -2.56 -0.15 8.18
N CYS A 175 -2.09 0.54 9.22
CA CYS A 175 -2.58 0.44 10.58
C CYS A 175 -2.78 1.87 11.13
N PRO A 176 -3.86 2.22 11.85
CA PRO A 176 -4.89 1.37 12.44
C PRO A 176 -6.01 0.97 11.47
N ILE A 177 -6.77 -0.07 11.86
CA ILE A 177 -7.96 -0.53 11.13
C ILE A 177 -9.09 0.50 11.29
N PRO A 178 -9.58 1.12 10.20
CA PRO A 178 -10.66 2.09 10.27
C PRO A 178 -12.01 1.40 10.51
N VAL A 179 -13.01 2.18 10.87
CA VAL A 179 -14.41 1.75 10.68
C VAL A 179 -14.64 1.53 9.19
N PHE A 180 -15.14 0.37 8.81
CA PHE A 180 -15.24 -0.01 7.40
C PHE A 180 -16.65 -0.43 7.00
N SER A 181 -16.99 -0.12 5.75
CA SER A 181 -18.16 -0.59 5.01
C SER A 181 -17.70 -0.83 3.58
N ILE A 182 -17.51 -2.09 3.18
CA ILE A 182 -16.93 -2.43 1.88
C ILE A 182 -17.87 -3.39 1.15
N ASN A 183 -18.49 -2.89 0.08
CA ASN A 183 -19.26 -3.66 -0.88
C ASN A 183 -18.39 -3.92 -2.12
N ALA A 184 -17.47 -4.86 -1.99
CA ALA A 184 -16.60 -5.32 -3.07
C ALA A 184 -16.42 -6.84 -2.95
N PRO A 185 -17.11 -7.66 -3.76
CA PRO A 185 -17.08 -9.13 -3.68
C PRO A 185 -15.80 -9.71 -4.32
N CYS A 186 -14.68 -9.03 -4.15
CA CYS A 186 -13.42 -9.30 -4.83
C CYS A 186 -12.38 -9.95 -3.92
N LEU A 187 -11.24 -10.31 -4.50
CA LEU A 187 -10.08 -10.78 -3.76
C LEU A 187 -9.44 -9.61 -3.02
N TRP A 188 -9.15 -9.81 -1.74
CA TRP A 188 -8.44 -8.82 -0.92
C TRP A 188 -6.99 -9.24 -0.70
N GLU A 189 -6.12 -8.25 -0.83
CA GLU A 189 -4.73 -8.29 -0.40
C GLU A 189 -4.57 -7.32 0.78
N VAL A 190 -4.27 -7.84 1.96
CA VAL A 190 -4.28 -7.03 3.19
C VAL A 190 -2.93 -7.09 3.85
N GLY A 191 -2.33 -5.93 4.07
CA GLY A 191 -1.15 -5.72 4.90
C GLY A 191 -1.52 -4.95 6.16
N PHE A 192 -1.06 -5.43 7.31
CA PHE A 192 -1.04 -4.65 8.53
C PHE A 192 0.42 -4.35 8.87
N VAL A 193 0.85 -3.14 8.50
CA VAL A 193 2.20 -2.62 8.76
C VAL A 193 2.12 -1.46 9.74
N GLN A 194 2.94 -1.53 10.79
CA GLN A 194 2.98 -0.51 11.84
C GLN A 194 3.73 0.75 11.39
N GLN A 195 3.29 1.91 11.89
CA GLN A 195 3.98 3.18 11.70
C GLN A 195 5.27 3.21 12.53
N ILE A 196 6.43 3.22 11.86
CA ILE A 196 7.77 3.27 12.53
C ILE A 196 8.10 4.70 13.04
N LEU A 197 7.24 5.69 12.80
CA LEU A 197 7.49 7.10 13.10
C LEU A 197 6.86 7.51 14.45
N GLY A 198 7.47 7.10 15.57
CA GLY A 198 7.07 7.53 16.91
C GLY A 198 7.76 6.74 18.02
N THR A 199 7.80 7.32 19.24
CA THR A 199 8.31 6.63 20.45
C THR A 199 7.23 5.83 21.18
N GLU A 200 5.97 5.94 20.76
CA GLU A 200 4.87 5.17 21.34
C GLU A 200 4.90 3.76 20.78
N LYS A 201 5.38 2.84 21.61
CA LYS A 201 5.43 1.42 21.32
C LYS A 201 4.01 0.88 21.25
N PHE A 202 3.71 0.17 20.16
CA PHE A 202 2.46 -0.54 20.00
C PHE A 202 2.61 -1.97 20.55
N ASP A 203 1.68 -2.38 21.40
CA ASP A 203 1.60 -3.74 21.91
C ASP A 203 0.46 -4.48 21.19
N ALA A 204 0.76 -5.60 20.54
CA ALA A 204 -0.25 -6.45 19.95
C ALA A 204 -1.01 -7.20 21.06
N ASP A 205 -2.16 -6.66 21.44
CA ASP A 205 -3.06 -7.22 22.44
C ASP A 205 -4.23 -7.99 21.82
N THR A 206 -5.05 -8.63 22.66
CA THR A 206 -6.26 -9.35 22.22
C THR A 206 -7.20 -8.48 21.37
N HIS A 207 -7.32 -7.18 21.68
CA HIS A 207 -8.22 -6.27 20.98
C HIS A 207 -7.78 -6.01 19.53
N TRP A 208 -6.47 -5.89 19.29
CA TRP A 208 -5.92 -5.77 17.95
C TRP A 208 -6.25 -6.97 17.06
N TYR A 209 -6.05 -8.21 17.56
CA TYR A 209 -6.42 -9.42 16.82
C TYR A 209 -7.94 -9.49 16.54
N LEU A 210 -8.78 -9.06 17.50
CA LEU A 210 -10.23 -9.03 17.31
C LEU A 210 -10.64 -8.08 16.18
N ASN A 211 -10.00 -6.91 16.10
CA ASN A 211 -10.24 -5.95 15.03
C ASN A 211 -9.79 -6.49 13.66
N ILE A 212 -8.64 -7.17 13.58
CA ILE A 212 -8.20 -7.85 12.35
C ILE A 212 -9.22 -8.90 11.94
N LYS A 213 -9.63 -9.80 12.85
CA LYS A 213 -10.62 -10.84 12.53
C LYS A 213 -11.93 -10.24 12.05
N LYS A 214 -12.40 -9.15 12.66
CA LYS A 214 -13.60 -8.43 12.22
C LYS A 214 -13.43 -7.89 10.80
N PHE A 215 -12.28 -7.30 10.49
CA PHE A 215 -11.96 -6.77 9.16
C PHE A 215 -11.89 -7.88 8.09
N LEU A 216 -11.17 -8.97 8.36
CA LEU A 216 -11.05 -10.10 7.43
C LEU A 216 -12.40 -10.78 7.16
N ASN A 217 -13.29 -10.84 8.16
CA ASN A 217 -14.63 -11.41 8.01
C ASN A 217 -15.58 -10.57 7.16
N ALA A 218 -15.21 -9.32 6.85
CA ALA A 218 -15.97 -8.48 5.92
C ALA A 218 -15.83 -8.94 4.47
N SER A 219 -14.73 -9.65 4.16
CA SER A 219 -14.50 -10.23 2.85
C SER A 219 -14.89 -11.70 2.79
N ASN A 220 -15.36 -12.11 1.62
CA ASN A 220 -15.56 -13.52 1.32
C ASN A 220 -14.22 -14.22 1.02
N GLN A 221 -13.26 -13.52 0.43
CA GLN A 221 -12.02 -14.10 -0.09
C GLN A 221 -10.82 -13.19 0.24
N ILE A 222 -9.85 -13.74 0.99
CA ILE A 222 -8.57 -13.10 1.27
C ILE A 222 -7.48 -13.91 0.55
N GLU A 223 -6.88 -13.32 -0.47
CA GLU A 223 -5.84 -13.97 -1.27
C GLU A 223 -4.48 -13.90 -0.58
N TYR A 224 -4.18 -12.73 -0.01
CA TYR A 224 -2.91 -12.44 0.64
C TYR A 224 -3.15 -11.66 1.93
N LEU A 225 -2.53 -12.11 3.01
CA LEU A 225 -2.51 -11.42 4.30
C LEU A 225 -1.06 -11.29 4.75
N SER A 226 -0.59 -10.06 4.98
CA SER A 226 0.70 -9.78 5.59
C SER A 226 0.51 -9.16 6.96
N LEU A 227 1.15 -9.75 7.97
CA LEU A 227 1.18 -9.26 9.33
C LEU A 227 2.61 -8.92 9.71
N TYR A 228 2.87 -7.62 9.88
CA TYR A 228 4.11 -7.13 10.45
C TYR A 228 3.83 -6.55 11.83
N VAL A 229 4.42 -7.18 12.85
CA VAL A 229 4.27 -6.74 14.24
C VAL A 229 5.64 -6.44 14.83
N ASP A 230 5.91 -5.14 14.96
CA ASP A 230 6.99 -4.58 15.75
C ASP A 230 6.44 -4.22 17.14
N GLY A 231 7.14 -4.59 18.20
CA GLY A 231 6.70 -4.37 19.58
C GLY A 231 7.59 -5.06 20.60
N GLN A 232 7.58 -4.57 21.84
CA GLN A 232 8.37 -5.21 22.92
C GLN A 232 7.63 -6.39 23.56
N LYS A 233 6.30 -6.44 23.45
CA LYS A 233 5.51 -7.50 24.07
C LYS A 233 4.27 -7.82 23.25
N ASN A 234 4.03 -9.11 23.07
CA ASN A 234 2.72 -9.63 22.70
C ASN A 234 2.00 -10.09 23.98
N SER A 235 0.81 -9.54 24.23
CA SER A 235 -0.01 -9.82 25.41
C SER A 235 -1.30 -10.58 25.08
N PHE A 236 -1.36 -11.21 23.90
CA PHE A 236 -2.51 -11.98 23.45
C PHE A 236 -2.97 -13.02 24.49
N SER A 237 -4.27 -13.03 24.77
CA SER A 237 -4.93 -13.99 25.63
C SER A 237 -5.95 -14.80 24.84
N PHE A 238 -5.64 -16.09 24.62
CA PHE A 238 -6.52 -17.00 23.88
C PHE A 238 -7.91 -17.13 24.53
N ASP A 239 -7.97 -17.22 25.86
CA ASP A 239 -9.22 -17.35 26.60
C ASP A 239 -10.11 -16.11 26.49
N GLU A 240 -9.51 -14.92 26.50
CA GLU A 240 -10.22 -13.67 26.28
C GLU A 240 -10.72 -13.58 24.83
N PHE A 241 -9.85 -13.91 23.88
CA PHE A 241 -10.18 -13.87 22.46
C PHE A 241 -11.37 -14.79 22.13
N ARG A 242 -11.34 -16.04 22.61
CA ARG A 242 -12.39 -17.03 22.36
C ARG A 242 -13.74 -16.63 22.94
N LYS A 243 -13.75 -15.93 24.09
CA LYS A 243 -14.99 -15.39 24.68
C LYS A 243 -15.60 -14.30 23.80
N CYS A 244 -14.77 -13.42 23.25
CA CYS A 244 -15.21 -12.29 22.43
C CYS A 244 -15.50 -12.67 20.96
N SER A 245 -14.83 -13.69 20.42
CA SER A 245 -14.96 -14.11 19.02
C SER A 245 -14.96 -15.64 18.89
N PRO A 246 -16.10 -16.31 19.17
CA PRO A 246 -16.21 -17.76 19.14
C PRO A 246 -16.27 -18.34 17.71
N SER A 247 -16.36 -17.49 16.68
CA SER A 247 -16.40 -17.94 15.29
C SER A 247 -15.07 -18.61 14.88
N PRO A 248 -15.07 -19.56 13.94
CA PRO A 248 -13.84 -20.16 13.46
C PRO A 248 -12.94 -19.10 12.81
N PRO A 249 -11.61 -19.33 12.78
CA PRO A 249 -10.69 -18.50 12.00
C PRO A 249 -11.06 -18.52 10.53
N LYS A 250 -10.72 -17.45 9.79
CA LYS A 250 -11.02 -17.33 8.36
C LYS A 250 -9.95 -18.03 7.52
N GLU A 251 -10.34 -18.73 6.45
CA GLU A 251 -9.36 -19.23 5.47
C GLU A 251 -8.70 -18.07 4.74
N VAL A 252 -7.37 -18.11 4.63
CA VAL A 252 -6.61 -17.15 3.81
C VAL A 252 -5.72 -17.92 2.83
N GLY A 253 -5.52 -17.37 1.63
CA GLY A 253 -4.66 -18.00 0.61
C GLY A 253 -3.21 -18.06 1.10
N ASN A 254 -2.55 -16.91 1.10
CA ASN A 254 -1.17 -16.75 1.54
C ASN A 254 -1.13 -15.90 2.81
N LEU A 255 -0.45 -16.40 3.84
CA LEU A 255 -0.14 -15.64 5.04
C LEU A 255 1.35 -15.37 5.08
N HIS A 256 1.72 -14.10 5.14
CA HIS A 256 3.08 -13.64 5.37
C HIS A 256 3.21 -13.11 6.79
N LEU A 257 4.13 -13.67 7.56
CA LEU A 257 4.41 -13.22 8.93
C LEU A 257 5.81 -12.65 9.01
N GLN A 258 5.92 -11.50 9.67
CA GLN A 258 7.17 -10.84 10.00
C GLN A 258 7.05 -10.24 11.41
N THR A 259 8.08 -10.38 12.24
CA THR A 259 8.04 -9.86 13.60
C THR A 259 9.42 -9.58 14.18
N ASP A 260 9.53 -8.45 14.87
CA ASP A 260 10.75 -8.05 15.59
C ASP A 260 10.72 -8.44 17.08
N PHE A 261 9.79 -9.31 17.48
CA PHE A 261 9.72 -9.80 18.85
C PHE A 261 11.01 -10.52 19.25
N THR A 262 11.39 -10.37 20.53
CA THR A 262 12.50 -11.13 21.13
C THR A 262 12.02 -12.29 22.00
N SER A 263 10.71 -12.40 22.24
CA SER A 263 10.05 -13.44 23.04
C SER A 263 8.53 -13.48 22.75
N ASN A 264 7.79 -14.40 23.37
CA ASN A 264 6.33 -14.58 23.23
C ASN A 264 5.83 -14.96 21.81
N TYR A 265 6.65 -15.69 21.05
CA TYR A 265 6.25 -16.21 19.74
C TYR A 265 5.02 -17.13 19.80
N ASP A 266 4.84 -17.89 20.88
CA ASP A 266 3.64 -18.71 21.11
C ASP A 266 2.36 -17.85 21.08
N ALA A 267 2.33 -16.78 21.87
CA ALA A 267 1.17 -15.89 21.95
C ALA A 267 0.88 -15.19 20.61
N PHE A 268 1.94 -14.83 19.86
CA PHE A 268 1.82 -14.30 18.51
C PHE A 268 1.19 -15.30 17.55
N LEU A 269 1.75 -16.51 17.48
CA LEU A 269 1.26 -17.55 16.60
C LEU A 269 -0.17 -17.96 16.97
N ASP A 270 -0.49 -18.10 18.25
CA ASP A 270 -1.85 -18.39 18.73
C ASP A 270 -2.84 -17.28 18.34
N GLY A 271 -2.44 -16.01 18.46
CA GLY A 271 -3.25 -14.88 18.01
C GLY A 271 -3.52 -14.91 16.51
N VAL A 272 -2.48 -15.14 15.71
CA VAL A 272 -2.57 -15.26 14.24
C VAL A 272 -3.45 -16.44 13.83
N LEU A 273 -3.28 -17.61 14.45
CA LEU A 273 -4.08 -18.80 14.16
C LEU A 273 -5.52 -18.69 14.67
N SER A 274 -5.78 -17.80 15.64
CA SER A 274 -7.12 -17.49 16.12
C SER A 274 -7.92 -16.58 15.16
N ILE A 275 -7.22 -15.80 14.33
CA ILE A 275 -7.84 -14.92 13.33
C ILE A 275 -7.99 -15.61 11.96
N CYS A 276 -7.01 -16.42 11.54
CA CYS A 276 -7.02 -17.08 10.24
C CYS A 276 -6.31 -18.43 10.21
N TYR A 277 -6.61 -19.24 9.19
CA TYR A 277 -5.81 -20.41 8.83
C TYR A 277 -5.33 -20.30 7.37
N PRO A 278 -4.02 -20.32 7.11
CA PRO A 278 -3.49 -20.15 5.76
C PRO A 278 -3.38 -21.45 4.96
N ARG A 279 -3.53 -21.37 3.64
CA ARG A 279 -3.11 -22.47 2.74
C ARG A 279 -1.60 -22.50 2.56
N ILE A 280 -0.99 -21.32 2.49
CA ILE A 280 0.46 -21.15 2.36
C ILE A 280 0.91 -20.21 3.46
N LEU A 281 1.80 -20.69 4.33
CA LEU A 281 2.49 -19.88 5.32
C LEU A 281 3.87 -19.50 4.78
N SER A 282 4.17 -18.20 4.76
CA SER A 282 5.46 -17.64 4.44
C SER A 282 5.97 -16.84 5.63
N VAL A 283 7.25 -17.00 5.93
CA VAL A 283 7.97 -16.23 6.94
C VAL A 283 9.23 -15.67 6.28
N ASN A 284 9.56 -14.42 6.56
CA ASN A 284 10.73 -13.77 5.96
C ASN A 284 11.69 -13.27 7.03
N ASN A 285 12.95 -13.14 6.62
CA ASN A 285 14.06 -12.73 7.43
C ASN A 285 14.63 -11.42 6.86
N SER A 286 14.10 -10.30 7.34
CA SER A 286 14.53 -8.96 6.96
C SER A 286 15.53 -8.37 7.97
N CYS A 287 15.53 -8.86 9.22
CA CYS A 287 16.40 -8.41 10.30
C CYS A 287 16.92 -9.58 11.16
N GLN A 288 17.93 -9.35 12.00
CA GLN A 288 18.49 -10.40 12.87
C GLN A 288 17.47 -10.96 13.89
N ALA A 289 16.41 -10.22 14.24
CA ALA A 289 15.34 -10.69 15.12
C ALA A 289 14.43 -11.71 14.41
N ASP A 290 14.16 -11.53 13.12
CA ASP A 290 13.36 -12.47 12.30
C ASP A 290 14.02 -13.88 12.27
N CYS A 291 15.35 -13.97 12.36
CA CYS A 291 16.06 -15.26 12.47
C CYS A 291 15.54 -16.11 13.65
N PHE A 292 15.37 -15.51 14.82
CA PHE A 292 14.99 -16.22 16.04
C PHE A 292 13.56 -16.74 15.98
N PHE A 293 12.65 -15.99 15.37
CA PHE A 293 11.28 -16.44 15.16
C PHE A 293 11.23 -17.65 14.22
N ILE A 294 11.98 -17.62 13.12
CA ILE A 294 12.03 -18.73 12.15
C ILE A 294 12.62 -19.99 12.78
N GLU A 295 13.72 -19.86 13.52
CA GLU A 295 14.34 -20.98 14.26
C GLU A 295 13.36 -21.60 15.26
N TRP A 296 12.71 -20.75 16.07
CA TRP A 296 11.69 -21.19 17.03
C TRP A 296 10.50 -21.88 16.33
N LEU A 297 10.00 -21.32 15.22
CA LEU A 297 8.88 -21.88 14.49
C LEU A 297 9.23 -23.25 13.90
N HIS A 298 10.44 -23.40 13.38
CA HIS A 298 10.96 -24.67 12.89
C HIS A 298 11.00 -25.74 14.00
N GLU A 299 11.54 -25.40 15.19
CA GLU A 299 11.54 -26.33 16.34
C GLU A 299 10.12 -26.72 16.76
N LYS A 300 9.18 -25.77 16.80
CA LYS A 300 7.77 -26.04 17.13
C LYS A 300 7.08 -26.96 16.13
N LEU A 301 7.42 -26.85 14.84
CA LEU A 301 6.85 -27.69 13.80
C LEU A 301 7.46 -29.10 13.79
N ILE A 302 8.75 -29.25 14.08
CA ILE A 302 9.41 -30.56 14.18
C ILE A 302 8.96 -31.33 15.41
N ASN A 303 8.83 -30.67 16.56
CA ASN A 303 8.47 -31.32 17.82
C ASN A 303 6.98 -31.72 17.92
N LYS A 304 6.23 -31.68 16.81
CA LYS A 304 4.78 -31.93 16.77
C LYS A 304 4.40 -33.40 16.51
N ASP A 305 5.38 -34.30 16.39
CA ASP A 305 5.19 -35.76 16.41
C ASP A 305 5.79 -36.31 17.73
N ASP A 306 4.99 -36.71 18.71
CA ASP A 306 4.62 -38.13 18.88
C ASP A 306 3.22 -38.40 19.48
N ASN A 307 2.43 -37.39 19.87
CA ASN A 307 1.23 -37.63 20.72
C ASN A 307 -0.12 -37.13 20.18
N CYS A 308 -0.20 -36.48 19.01
CA CYS A 308 -1.47 -35.90 18.55
C CYS A 308 -2.33 -36.83 17.67
N CYS A 309 -1.81 -37.98 17.21
CA CYS A 309 -2.55 -38.90 16.32
C CYS A 309 -3.07 -40.18 16.99
N ASN A 310 -2.85 -40.39 18.30
CA ASN A 310 -3.25 -41.62 19.00
C ASN A 310 -4.43 -41.41 19.97
N ILE A 311 -5.55 -40.84 19.50
CA ILE A 311 -6.84 -40.99 20.19
C ILE A 311 -7.93 -41.25 19.16
N HIS A 312 -7.93 -42.47 18.61
CA HIS A 312 -9.14 -43.16 18.17
C HIS A 312 -8.86 -44.67 18.20
N ASP A 313 -9.31 -45.30 19.29
CA ASP A 313 -9.86 -46.66 19.34
C ASP A 313 -10.75 -46.78 20.60
#